data_AF-A0A968WF98-F1
#
_entry.id   AF-A0A968WF98-F1
#
_cell.length_a   1.000
_cell.length_b   1.000
_cell.length_c   1.000
_cell.angle_alpha   90.00
_cell.angle_beta   90.00
_cell.angle_gamma   90.00
#
_symmetry.space_group_name_H-M   'P 1'
#
loop_
_entity.id
_entity.type
_entity.pdbx_description
1 polymer ?
#
loop_
_entity_poly.entity_id
_entity_poly.type
_entity_poly.pdbx_seq_one_letter_code
_entity_poly.pdbx_strand_id
1 'polypeptide(L)'
;MGTIAAALPFFTNMLGKDPQFAYCTTYEGVLPHIFLTAGGLTRTILQAAMPSTRPQDNVRAGANLPIEEEFALGNISNASFVHGLYFPNDLYEVFDRVVTFKGGPQQAMEWQASMMYLSQKLALKNPGKVLLLKSPSNTARVKEILEVYPDARFIHIYRNPYDVYRSTVGLFEKILPIVGLQRTTPGHMSDFVLYKYEQIHRKYLAERHLIPAGRLYE
;
A
#
# COMPACT_ATOMS: atom_id res chain seq x y z
N MET A 1 1.70 7.99 -4.13
CA MET A 1 1.88 6.84 -5.04
C MET A 1 3.30 6.83 -5.59
N GLY A 2 3.72 5.77 -6.26
CA GLY A 2 5.09 5.54 -6.72
C GLY A 2 5.39 4.04 -6.76
N THR A 3 6.54 3.65 -7.28
CA THR A 3 6.92 2.22 -7.31
C THR A 3 7.26 1.67 -5.94
N ILE A 4 7.18 0.35 -5.77
CA ILE A 4 7.73 -0.31 -4.57
C ILE A 4 9.21 0.08 -4.47
N ALA A 5 9.67 0.37 -3.24
CA ALA A 5 11.03 0.88 -2.96
C ALA A 5 11.38 2.28 -3.51
N ALA A 6 10.39 3.06 -3.98
CA ALA A 6 10.53 4.52 -4.02
C ALA A 6 10.70 5.07 -2.59
N ALA A 7 11.21 6.29 -2.43
CA ALA A 7 11.42 7.00 -1.14
C ALA A 7 10.12 7.30 -0.36
N LEU A 8 9.07 6.56 -0.66
CA LEU A 8 7.71 6.68 -0.22
C LEU A 8 7.59 6.54 1.33
N PRO A 9 8.25 5.60 2.02
CA PRO A 9 8.24 5.58 3.49
C PRO A 9 8.89 6.82 4.13
N PHE A 10 9.98 7.34 3.55
CA PHE A 10 10.61 8.55 4.05
C PHE A 10 9.68 9.76 3.89
N PHE A 11 9.08 9.90 2.71
CA PHE A 11 8.17 11.01 2.39
C PHE A 11 6.93 11.03 3.30
N THR A 12 6.28 9.87 3.51
CA THR A 12 5.14 9.78 4.41
C THR A 12 5.50 10.06 5.86
N ASN A 13 6.69 9.64 6.33
CA ASN A 13 7.15 10.00 7.67
C ASN A 13 7.42 11.50 7.82
N MET A 14 7.87 12.17 6.76
CA MET A 14 8.11 13.62 6.78
C MET A 14 6.79 14.40 6.79
N LEU A 15 5.90 14.15 5.82
CA LEU A 15 4.61 14.81 5.74
C LEU A 15 3.70 14.50 6.93
N GLY A 16 3.77 13.27 7.46
CA GLY A 16 2.98 12.88 8.63
C GLY A 16 3.33 13.62 9.92
N LYS A 17 4.42 14.39 9.96
CA LYS A 17 4.74 15.27 11.10
C LYS A 17 3.91 16.54 11.12
N ASP A 18 3.35 16.95 9.99
CA ASP A 18 2.49 18.12 9.92
C ASP A 18 1.11 17.80 10.53
N PRO A 19 0.64 18.59 11.51
CA PRO A 19 -0.60 18.31 12.22
C PRO A 19 -1.85 18.30 11.33
N GLN A 20 -1.80 18.87 10.12
CA GLN A 20 -2.92 18.86 9.17
C GLN A 20 -3.19 17.46 8.58
N PHE A 21 -2.19 16.57 8.62
CA PHE A 21 -2.30 15.24 8.04
C PHE A 21 -2.54 14.16 9.10
N ALA A 22 -3.26 13.12 8.69
CA ALA A 22 -3.37 11.84 9.37
C ALA A 22 -2.98 10.72 8.39
N TYR A 23 -2.53 9.59 8.90
CA TYR A 23 -2.07 8.46 8.09
C TYR A 23 -2.47 7.15 8.75
N CYS A 24 -2.47 6.06 7.98
CA CYS A 24 -2.68 4.72 8.53
C CYS A 24 -1.46 4.29 9.37
N THR A 25 -1.65 4.02 10.65
CA THR A 25 -0.60 3.51 11.53
C THR A 25 -0.50 2.00 11.46
N THR A 26 0.64 1.42 11.86
CA THR A 26 0.79 -0.05 11.92
C THR A 26 -0.32 -0.73 12.72
N TYR A 27 -0.74 -0.14 13.84
CA TYR A 27 -1.86 -0.64 14.65
C TYR A 27 -3.18 -0.72 13.86
N GLU A 28 -3.47 0.29 13.05
CA GLU A 28 -4.67 0.31 12.21
C GLU A 28 -4.55 -0.65 11.03
N GLY A 29 -3.34 -0.79 10.48
CA GLY A 29 -2.99 -1.77 9.44
C GLY A 29 -3.21 -3.22 9.89
N VAL A 30 -2.78 -3.55 11.10
CA VAL A 30 -2.84 -4.92 11.65
C VAL A 30 -4.20 -5.24 12.26
N LEU A 31 -4.86 -4.28 12.90
CA LEU A 31 -6.12 -4.48 13.61
C LEU A 31 -7.24 -3.56 13.08
N PRO A 32 -7.53 -3.58 11.77
CA PRO A 32 -8.46 -2.63 11.15
C PRO A 32 -9.89 -2.76 11.68
N HIS A 33 -10.30 -3.94 12.16
CA HIS A 33 -11.65 -4.18 12.66
C HIS A 33 -11.92 -3.50 14.01
N ILE A 34 -10.92 -3.45 14.89
CA ILE A 34 -11.11 -3.12 16.30
C ILE A 34 -10.40 -1.83 16.76
N PHE A 35 -9.61 -1.16 15.91
CA PHE A 35 -8.77 -0.04 16.35
C PHE A 35 -9.53 1.17 16.92
N LEU A 36 -10.82 1.31 16.60
CA LEU A 36 -11.68 2.38 17.14
C LEU A 36 -12.25 2.04 18.53
N THR A 37 -12.34 0.76 18.89
CA THR A 37 -13.08 0.29 20.07
C THR A 37 -12.20 -0.39 21.12
N ALA A 38 -11.16 -1.11 20.70
CA ALA A 38 -10.34 -1.93 21.59
C ALA A 38 -9.34 -1.15 22.47
N GLY A 39 -9.39 0.18 22.44
CA GLY A 39 -8.64 1.06 23.33
C GLY A 39 -7.11 0.98 23.21
N GLY A 40 -6.41 1.47 24.24
CA GLY A 40 -4.94 1.52 24.27
C GLY A 40 -4.26 0.18 24.57
N LEU A 41 -4.95 -0.76 25.23
CA LEU A 41 -4.35 -2.02 25.67
C LEU A 41 -3.87 -2.89 24.50
N THR A 42 -4.74 -3.12 23.51
CA THR A 42 -4.41 -3.91 22.32
C THR A 42 -3.29 -3.28 21.49
N ARG A 43 -3.20 -1.94 21.48
CA ARG A 43 -2.07 -1.22 20.89
C ARG A 43 -0.76 -1.48 21.63
N THR A 44 -0.77 -1.47 22.96
CA THR A 44 0.41 -1.78 23.78
C THR A 44 0.88 -3.22 23.56
N ILE A 45 -0.06 -4.17 23.51
CA ILE A 45 0.24 -5.58 23.21
C ILE A 45 0.90 -5.70 21.84
N LEU A 46 0.34 -5.06 20.80
CA LEU A 46 0.95 -5.06 19.47
C LEU A 46 2.35 -4.46 19.49
N GLN A 47 2.53 -3.31 20.15
CA GLN A 47 3.82 -2.64 20.25
C GLN A 47 4.90 -3.50 20.92
N ALA A 48 4.51 -4.33 21.91
CA ALA A 48 5.40 -5.26 22.59
C ALA A 48 5.75 -6.49 21.72
N ALA A 49 4.82 -6.96 20.89
CA ALA A 49 5.03 -8.10 19.99
C ALA A 49 5.81 -7.74 18.71
N MET A 50 5.84 -6.45 18.33
CA MET A 50 6.54 -5.98 17.14
C MET A 50 8.06 -5.96 17.32
N PRO A 51 8.84 -6.27 16.28
CA PRO A 51 10.28 -6.02 16.29
C PRO A 51 10.56 -4.51 16.37
N SER A 52 11.74 -4.14 16.88
CA SER A 52 12.16 -2.72 16.97
C SER A 52 12.43 -2.08 15.62
N THR A 53 12.77 -2.88 14.61
CA THR A 53 13.03 -2.46 13.23
C THR A 53 12.37 -3.42 12.24
N ARG A 54 12.13 -2.93 11.02
CA ARG A 54 11.53 -3.71 9.93
C ARG A 54 12.58 -4.63 9.28
N PRO A 55 12.29 -5.92 9.04
CA PRO A 55 13.27 -6.87 8.50
C PRO A 55 13.76 -6.51 7.09
N GLN A 56 12.94 -5.83 6.29
CA GLN A 56 13.29 -5.51 4.91
C GLN A 56 14.34 -4.39 4.77
N ASP A 57 14.33 -3.40 5.67
CA ASP A 57 15.08 -2.15 5.49
C ASP A 57 15.67 -1.55 6.78
N ASN A 58 15.55 -2.24 7.92
CA ASN A 58 16.08 -1.82 9.23
C ASN A 58 15.57 -0.46 9.72
N VAL A 59 14.50 0.08 9.13
CA VAL A 59 13.86 1.30 9.63
C VAL A 59 13.07 0.97 10.89
N ARG A 60 13.01 1.93 11.83
CA ARG A 60 12.24 1.79 13.07
C ARG A 60 10.81 1.32 12.79
N ALA A 61 10.39 0.28 13.50
CA ALA A 61 9.03 -0.22 13.50
C ALA A 61 8.30 0.22 14.78
N GLY A 62 6.98 0.37 14.68
CA GLY A 62 6.16 0.77 15.83
C GLY A 62 4.68 0.86 15.48
N ALA A 63 3.84 0.64 16.47
CA ALA A 63 2.39 0.60 16.35
C ALA A 63 1.78 1.93 15.87
N ASN A 64 2.44 3.05 16.20
CA ASN A 64 2.01 4.41 15.86
C ASN A 64 2.70 4.98 14.60
N LEU A 65 3.63 4.23 14.02
CA LEU A 65 4.33 4.68 12.81
C LEU A 65 3.49 4.40 11.57
N PRO A 66 3.66 5.21 10.49
CA PRO A 66 2.94 5.00 9.25
C PRO A 66 3.20 3.63 8.61
N ILE A 67 2.15 3.02 8.08
CA ILE A 67 2.20 1.81 7.26
C ILE A 67 1.40 2.00 5.97
N GLU A 68 1.60 1.11 4.99
CA GLU A 68 0.74 1.08 3.80
C GLU A 68 -0.67 0.60 4.17
N GLU A 69 -1.69 1.30 3.69
CA GLU A 69 -3.09 0.94 3.88
C GLU A 69 -3.42 -0.44 3.28
N GLU A 70 -2.62 -0.93 2.33
CA GLU A 70 -2.75 -2.25 1.70
C GLU A 70 -2.80 -3.39 2.74
N PHE A 71 -2.11 -3.24 3.88
CA PHE A 71 -2.15 -4.20 4.98
C PHE A 71 -3.50 -4.21 5.71
N ALA A 72 -4.09 -3.05 5.97
CA ALA A 72 -5.45 -2.97 6.49
C ALA A 72 -6.45 -3.57 5.51
N LEU A 73 -6.33 -3.25 4.22
CA LEU A 73 -7.21 -3.80 3.18
C LEU A 73 -7.14 -5.33 3.11
N GLY A 74 -5.95 -5.91 3.28
CA GLY A 74 -5.75 -7.36 3.29
C GLY A 74 -6.37 -8.06 4.50
N ASN A 75 -6.54 -7.33 5.61
CA ASN A 75 -7.21 -7.81 6.82
C ASN A 75 -8.74 -7.55 6.81
N ILE A 76 -9.25 -6.66 5.96
CA ILE A 76 -10.68 -6.32 5.85
C ILE A 76 -11.36 -7.11 4.72
N SER A 77 -10.64 -7.41 3.64
CA SER A 77 -11.23 -7.88 2.38
C SER A 77 -10.28 -8.81 1.63
N ASN A 78 -10.76 -9.38 0.51
CA ASN A 78 -9.94 -10.13 -0.45
C ASN A 78 -9.31 -9.24 -1.54
N ALA A 79 -9.51 -7.92 -1.46
CA ALA A 79 -9.09 -6.97 -2.47
C ALA A 79 -7.77 -6.29 -2.06
N SER A 80 -6.71 -7.07 -1.83
CA SER A 80 -5.39 -6.53 -1.45
C SER A 80 -4.25 -7.28 -2.12
N PHE A 81 -3.23 -6.54 -2.54
CA PHE A 81 -2.00 -7.13 -3.06
C PHE A 81 -1.25 -7.95 -2.00
N VAL A 82 -1.47 -7.69 -0.71
CA VAL A 82 -0.80 -8.38 0.40
C VAL A 82 -1.06 -9.90 0.37
N HIS A 83 -2.22 -10.36 -0.14
CA HIS A 83 -2.50 -11.79 -0.23
C HIS A 83 -1.53 -12.53 -1.15
N GLY A 84 -0.99 -11.86 -2.18
CA GLY A 84 0.04 -12.42 -3.04
C GLY A 84 1.37 -12.65 -2.31
N LEU A 85 1.63 -11.97 -1.19
CA LEU A 85 2.81 -12.24 -0.36
C LEU A 85 2.69 -13.57 0.39
N TYR A 86 1.47 -13.97 0.77
CA TYR A 86 1.22 -15.25 1.42
C TYR A 86 1.26 -16.41 0.41
N PHE A 87 0.75 -16.19 -0.80
CA PHE A 87 0.68 -17.19 -1.87
C PHE A 87 1.45 -16.73 -3.12
N PRO A 88 2.79 -16.76 -3.07
CA PRO A 88 3.62 -16.17 -4.12
C PRO A 88 3.52 -16.86 -5.50
N ASN A 89 3.00 -18.09 -5.59
CA ASN A 89 2.75 -18.72 -6.90
C ASN A 89 1.59 -18.04 -7.65
N ASP A 90 0.67 -17.40 -6.93
CA ASP A 90 -0.52 -16.73 -7.48
C ASP A 90 -0.30 -15.21 -7.63
N LEU A 91 0.93 -14.71 -7.45
CA LEU A 91 1.26 -13.28 -7.44
C LEU A 91 0.78 -12.51 -8.66
N TYR A 92 0.93 -13.10 -9.85
CA TYR A 92 0.49 -12.50 -11.11
C TYR A 92 -1.03 -12.33 -11.13
N GLU A 93 -1.77 -13.39 -10.79
CA GLU A 93 -3.23 -13.38 -10.76
C GLU A 93 -3.73 -12.37 -9.71
N VAL A 94 -3.21 -12.44 -8.48
CA VAL A 94 -3.60 -11.51 -7.40
C VAL A 94 -3.31 -10.08 -7.82
N PHE A 95 -2.13 -9.79 -8.35
CA PHE A 95 -1.76 -8.45 -8.81
C PHE A 95 -2.68 -7.95 -9.91
N ASP A 96 -2.90 -8.75 -10.96
CA ASP A 96 -3.75 -8.33 -12.07
C ASP A 96 -5.20 -8.10 -11.63
N ARG A 97 -5.69 -8.95 -10.72
CA ARG A 97 -7.04 -8.90 -10.16
C ARG A 97 -7.28 -7.68 -9.28
N VAL A 98 -6.36 -7.36 -8.35
CA VAL A 98 -6.60 -6.35 -7.29
C VAL A 98 -5.82 -5.05 -7.45
N VAL A 99 -4.81 -4.99 -8.33
CA VAL A 99 -4.02 -3.78 -8.57
C VAL A 99 -4.37 -3.16 -9.91
N THR A 100 -4.36 -3.95 -10.98
CA THR A 100 -4.67 -3.44 -12.34
C THR A 100 -6.13 -3.60 -12.75
N PHE A 101 -6.89 -4.38 -11.98
CA PHE A 101 -8.30 -4.73 -12.21
C PHE A 101 -8.60 -5.34 -13.58
N LYS A 102 -7.66 -6.13 -14.13
CA LYS A 102 -7.87 -6.87 -15.39
C LYS A 102 -8.97 -7.93 -15.29
N GLY A 103 -9.35 -8.33 -14.08
CA GLY A 103 -10.46 -9.25 -13.82
C GLY A 103 -11.86 -8.65 -14.06
N GLY A 104 -11.96 -7.32 -14.23
CA GLY A 104 -13.21 -6.62 -14.47
C GLY A 104 -13.55 -5.57 -13.40
N PRO A 105 -14.68 -4.84 -13.58
CA PRO A 105 -15.06 -3.73 -12.71
C PRO A 105 -15.48 -4.19 -11.31
N GLN A 106 -15.89 -5.45 -11.13
CA GLN A 106 -16.30 -5.97 -9.84
C GLN A 106 -15.17 -5.91 -8.81
N GLN A 107 -13.95 -6.27 -9.20
CA GLN A 107 -12.80 -6.24 -8.28
C GLN A 107 -12.41 -4.80 -7.92
N ALA A 108 -12.55 -3.86 -8.85
CA ALA A 108 -12.39 -2.44 -8.57
C ALA A 108 -13.41 -1.94 -7.54
N MET A 109 -14.69 -2.31 -7.71
CA MET A 109 -15.76 -1.93 -6.76
C MET A 109 -15.54 -2.51 -5.36
N GLU A 110 -15.12 -3.78 -5.25
CA GLU A 110 -14.80 -4.42 -3.97
C GLU A 110 -13.61 -3.72 -3.28
N TRP A 111 -12.57 -3.38 -4.04
CA TRP A 111 -11.43 -2.61 -3.54
C TRP A 111 -11.85 -1.21 -3.09
N GLN A 112 -12.63 -0.48 -3.90
CA GLN A 112 -13.15 0.86 -3.61
C GLN A 112 -13.99 0.86 -2.33
N ALA A 113 -14.90 -0.10 -2.16
CA ALA A 113 -15.71 -0.23 -0.96
C ALA A 113 -14.85 -0.45 0.30
N SER A 114 -13.85 -1.33 0.20
CA SER A 114 -12.92 -1.60 1.31
C SER A 114 -12.05 -0.39 1.65
N MET A 115 -11.59 0.33 0.62
CA MET A 115 -10.81 1.55 0.77
C MET A 115 -11.62 2.69 1.37
N MET A 116 -12.88 2.84 0.96
CA MET A 116 -13.82 3.80 1.53
C MET A 116 -14.11 3.51 2.99
N TYR A 117 -14.40 2.25 3.32
CA TYR A 117 -14.64 1.84 4.70
C TYR A 117 -13.44 2.13 5.61
N LEU A 118 -12.22 1.76 5.18
CA LEU A 118 -11.01 2.06 5.94
C LEU A 118 -10.80 3.57 6.10
N SER A 119 -10.92 4.34 5.02
CA SER A 119 -10.69 5.78 5.02
C SER A 119 -11.68 6.51 5.92
N GLN A 120 -12.95 6.11 5.92
CA GLN A 120 -13.96 6.66 6.83
C GLN A 120 -13.61 6.41 8.30
N LYS A 121 -13.12 5.21 8.65
CA LYS A 121 -12.69 4.91 10.03
C LYS A 121 -11.47 5.74 10.43
N LEU A 122 -10.51 5.91 9.53
CA LEU A 122 -9.34 6.76 9.77
C LEU A 122 -9.75 8.23 9.95
N ALA A 123 -10.67 8.73 9.12
CA ALA A 123 -11.20 10.08 9.22
C ALA A 123 -12.00 10.30 10.51
N LEU A 124 -12.81 9.33 10.93
CA LEU A 124 -13.55 9.38 12.20
C LEU A 124 -12.63 9.52 13.41
N LYS A 125 -11.50 8.80 13.41
CA LYS A 125 -10.47 8.91 14.45
C LYS A 125 -9.72 10.24 14.40
N ASN A 126 -9.64 10.88 13.23
CA ASN A 126 -8.82 12.07 12.98
C ASN A 126 -9.67 13.20 12.38
N PRO A 127 -10.65 13.75 13.11
CA PRO A 127 -11.56 14.76 12.59
C PRO A 127 -10.81 16.01 12.13
N GLY A 128 -11.18 16.52 10.95
CA GLY A 128 -10.59 17.73 10.36
C GLY A 128 -9.21 17.56 9.72
N LYS A 129 -8.63 16.35 9.73
CA LYS A 129 -7.33 16.07 9.11
C LYS A 129 -7.46 15.52 7.70
N VAL A 130 -6.49 15.83 6.86
CA VAL A 130 -6.36 15.26 5.51
C VAL A 130 -5.67 13.90 5.61
N LEU A 131 -6.26 12.86 5.01
CA LEU A 131 -5.66 11.52 5.00
C LEU A 131 -4.52 11.44 3.98
N LEU A 132 -3.36 11.00 4.45
CA LEU A 132 -2.18 10.70 3.66
C LEU A 132 -2.06 9.18 3.52
N LEU A 133 -2.40 8.70 2.33
CA LEU A 133 -2.44 7.28 1.98
C LEU A 133 -1.30 6.95 1.01
N LYS A 134 -0.73 5.76 1.16
CA LYS A 134 0.58 5.42 0.64
C LYS A 134 0.74 3.93 0.32
N SER A 135 0.16 3.50 -0.79
CA SER A 135 0.45 2.20 -1.42
C SER A 135 1.12 2.40 -2.79
N PRO A 136 2.18 1.64 -3.12
CA PRO A 136 2.74 1.60 -4.47
C PRO A 136 1.73 1.16 -5.53
N SER A 137 0.81 0.26 -5.15
CA SER A 137 -0.28 -0.21 -6.01
C SER A 137 -1.20 0.92 -6.47
N ASN A 138 -1.33 2.01 -5.69
CA ASN A 138 -2.19 3.15 -6.05
C ASN A 138 -1.73 3.88 -7.32
N THR A 139 -0.47 3.69 -7.74
CA THR A 139 0.03 4.22 -9.02
C THR A 139 -0.76 3.64 -10.20
N ALA A 140 -1.24 2.42 -10.07
CA ALA A 140 -2.08 1.73 -11.05
C ALA A 140 -3.57 1.79 -10.70
N ARG A 141 -4.01 2.68 -9.80
CA ARG A 141 -5.42 2.80 -9.39
C ARG A 141 -5.93 4.24 -9.49
N VAL A 142 -5.35 5.05 -10.39
CA VAL A 142 -5.63 6.49 -10.47
C VAL A 142 -7.10 6.74 -10.78
N LYS A 143 -7.61 6.08 -11.83
CA LYS A 143 -9.01 6.19 -12.23
C LYS A 143 -9.94 5.76 -11.08
N GLU A 144 -9.68 4.60 -10.49
CA GLU A 144 -10.52 4.01 -9.45
C GLU A 144 -10.50 4.83 -8.15
N ILE A 145 -9.38 5.50 -7.84
CA ILE A 145 -9.31 6.46 -6.72
C ILE A 145 -10.16 7.70 -7.02
N LEU A 146 -10.07 8.27 -8.22
CA LEU A 146 -10.83 9.48 -8.59
C LEU A 146 -12.34 9.25 -8.64
N GLU A 147 -12.78 8.04 -8.98
CA GLU A 147 -14.20 7.66 -8.95
C GLU A 147 -14.81 7.75 -7.54
N VAL A 148 -14.03 7.46 -6.49
CA VAL A 148 -14.47 7.53 -5.08
C VAL A 148 -14.12 8.88 -4.44
N TYR A 149 -12.97 9.45 -4.81
CA TYR A 149 -12.40 10.65 -4.24
C TYR A 149 -12.05 11.65 -5.36
N PRO A 150 -13.05 12.34 -5.95
CA PRO A 150 -12.83 13.24 -7.09
C PRO A 150 -11.88 14.40 -6.76
N ASP A 151 -11.77 14.76 -5.48
CA ASP A 151 -10.87 15.80 -4.98
C ASP A 151 -9.52 15.29 -4.47
N ALA A 152 -9.20 14.01 -4.72
CA ALA A 152 -7.91 13.45 -4.36
C ALA A 152 -6.75 14.22 -5.01
N ARG A 153 -5.68 14.40 -4.21
CA ARG A 153 -4.40 14.93 -4.68
C ARG A 153 -3.38 13.80 -4.71
N PHE A 154 -2.58 13.77 -5.75
CA PHE A 154 -1.62 12.71 -6.03
C PHE A 154 -0.20 13.26 -5.98
N ILE A 155 0.66 12.53 -5.29
CA ILE A 155 2.11 12.73 -5.30
C ILE A 155 2.71 11.45 -5.86
N HIS A 156 3.36 11.54 -7.01
CA HIS A 156 3.98 10.43 -7.71
C HIS A 156 5.50 10.51 -7.56
N ILE A 157 6.10 9.58 -6.81
CA ILE A 157 7.56 9.59 -6.62
C ILE A 157 8.19 8.62 -7.61
N TYR A 158 9.09 9.12 -8.45
CA TYR A 158 9.91 8.30 -9.35
C TYR A 158 11.37 8.24 -8.90
N ARG A 159 12.05 7.16 -9.28
CA ARG A 159 13.47 6.89 -9.04
C ARG A 159 14.03 6.12 -10.23
N ASN A 160 15.35 6.09 -10.40
CA ASN A 160 16.03 5.27 -11.40
C ASN A 160 15.43 3.83 -11.42
N PRO A 161 14.91 3.35 -12.57
CA PRO A 161 14.24 2.05 -12.68
C PRO A 161 15.15 0.86 -12.32
N TYR A 162 16.46 0.95 -12.58
CA TYR A 162 17.41 -0.11 -12.23
C TYR A 162 17.55 -0.28 -10.70
N ASP A 163 17.59 0.85 -9.98
CA ASP A 163 17.62 0.84 -8.52
C ASP A 163 16.31 0.29 -7.93
N VAL A 164 15.18 0.72 -8.50
CA VAL A 164 13.85 0.26 -8.09
C VAL A 164 13.72 -1.25 -8.27
N TYR A 165 14.12 -1.76 -9.44
CA TYR A 165 14.13 -3.19 -9.73
C TYR A 165 14.95 -3.96 -8.69
N ARG A 166 16.24 -3.60 -8.53
CA ARG A 166 17.13 -4.28 -7.57
C ARG A 166 16.58 -4.23 -6.15
N SER A 167 16.08 -3.08 -5.71
CA SER A 167 15.55 -2.92 -4.37
C SER A 167 14.23 -3.68 -4.14
N THR A 168 13.40 -3.80 -5.18
CA THR A 168 12.12 -4.52 -5.09
C THR A 168 12.34 -6.03 -5.06
N VAL A 169 13.28 -6.56 -5.88
CA VAL A 169 13.68 -7.96 -5.81
C VAL A 169 14.22 -8.28 -4.41
N GLY A 170 15.15 -7.46 -3.90
CA GLY A 170 15.69 -7.64 -2.55
C GLY A 170 14.64 -7.50 -1.43
N LEU A 171 13.59 -6.71 -1.63
CA LEU A 171 12.45 -6.65 -0.72
C LEU A 171 11.70 -7.99 -0.67
N PHE A 172 11.34 -8.56 -1.84
CA PHE A 172 10.65 -9.85 -1.90
C PHE A 172 11.50 -10.98 -1.34
N GLU A 173 12.80 -11.03 -1.64
CA GLU A 173 13.73 -12.03 -1.11
C GLU A 173 13.81 -12.04 0.43
N LYS A 174 13.66 -10.87 1.07
CA LYS A 174 13.65 -10.77 2.54
C LYS A 174 12.28 -11.06 3.16
N ILE A 175 11.20 -10.70 2.49
CA ILE A 175 9.84 -10.78 3.04
C ILE A 175 9.24 -12.17 2.84
N LEU A 176 9.36 -12.76 1.65
CA LEU A 176 8.72 -14.04 1.35
C LEU A 176 9.14 -15.19 2.27
N PRO A 177 10.40 -15.33 2.71
CA PRO A 177 10.76 -16.36 3.70
C PRO A 177 10.09 -16.20 5.06
N ILE A 178 9.61 -15.00 5.40
CA ILE A 178 8.99 -14.68 6.69
C ILE A 178 7.48 -14.91 6.64
N VAL A 179 6.82 -14.49 5.55
CA VAL A 179 5.35 -14.45 5.46
C VAL A 179 4.77 -15.43 4.44
N GLY A 180 5.57 -15.91 3.50
CA GLY A 180 5.12 -16.78 2.42
C GLY A 180 4.77 -18.18 2.92
N LEU A 181 3.62 -18.68 2.46
CA LEU A 181 3.14 -20.04 2.74
C LEU A 181 3.49 -21.02 1.61
N GLN A 182 4.08 -20.53 0.52
CA GLN A 182 4.55 -21.32 -0.62
C GLN A 182 6.00 -21.00 -0.93
N ARG A 183 6.72 -22.00 -1.47
CA ARG A 183 8.05 -21.79 -2.06
C ARG A 183 7.90 -21.39 -3.52
N THR A 184 8.81 -20.54 -3.97
CA THR A 184 8.89 -20.05 -5.36
C THR A 184 10.10 -20.66 -6.07
N THR A 185 10.07 -20.66 -7.39
CA THR A 185 11.22 -21.05 -8.21
C THR A 185 12.22 -19.90 -8.30
N PRO A 186 13.52 -20.19 -8.51
CA PRO A 186 14.51 -19.16 -8.83
C PRO A 186 14.06 -18.32 -10.02
N GLY A 187 14.25 -17.00 -9.94
CA GLY A 187 13.85 -16.06 -11.00
C GLY A 187 12.40 -15.58 -10.94
N HIS A 188 11.49 -16.32 -10.29
CA HIS A 188 10.05 -15.98 -10.23
C HIS A 188 9.79 -14.54 -9.74
N MET A 189 10.51 -14.10 -8.70
CA MET A 189 10.38 -12.73 -8.18
C MET A 189 10.94 -11.68 -9.12
N SER A 190 12.08 -11.95 -9.75
CA SER A 190 12.71 -11.05 -10.71
C SER A 190 11.77 -10.78 -11.89
N ASP A 191 11.21 -11.83 -12.47
CA ASP A 191 10.25 -11.74 -13.58
C ASP A 191 8.98 -11.01 -13.16
N PHE A 192 8.46 -11.34 -11.96
CA PHE A 192 7.27 -10.69 -11.44
C PHE A 192 7.48 -9.19 -11.18
N VAL A 193 8.66 -8.79 -10.70
CA VAL A 193 8.98 -7.37 -10.49
C VAL A 193 9.01 -6.60 -11.81
N LEU A 194 9.60 -7.17 -12.87
CA LEU A 194 9.59 -6.56 -14.21
C LEU A 194 8.16 -6.42 -14.73
N TYR A 195 7.39 -7.52 -14.67
CA TYR A 195 5.98 -7.53 -15.07
C TYR A 195 5.19 -6.46 -14.33
N LYS A 196 5.24 -6.49 -13.00
CA LYS A 196 4.55 -5.52 -12.14
C LYS A 196 4.95 -4.08 -12.46
N TYR A 197 6.24 -3.81 -12.62
CA TYR A 197 6.73 -2.46 -12.92
C TYR A 197 6.14 -1.97 -14.25
N GLU A 198 6.19 -2.79 -15.30
CA GLU A 198 5.64 -2.46 -16.60
C GLU A 198 4.13 -2.19 -16.53
N GLN A 199 3.36 -3.11 -15.94
CA GLN A 199 1.91 -2.98 -15.87
C GLN A 199 1.46 -1.74 -15.09
N ILE A 200 2.13 -1.42 -13.96
CA ILE A 200 1.83 -0.23 -13.18
C ILE A 200 2.03 1.03 -14.01
N HIS A 201 3.18 1.19 -14.68
CA HIS A 201 3.47 2.42 -15.40
C HIS A 201 2.66 2.55 -16.68
N ARG A 202 2.36 1.44 -17.37
CA ARG A 202 1.47 1.48 -18.54
C ARG A 202 0.09 2.02 -18.16
N LYS A 203 -0.52 1.50 -17.08
CA LYS A 203 -1.82 1.99 -16.61
C LYS A 203 -1.73 3.43 -16.09
N TYR A 204 -0.70 3.74 -15.30
CA TYR A 204 -0.48 5.11 -14.81
C TYR A 204 -0.36 6.13 -15.94
N LEU A 205 0.51 5.90 -16.91
CA LEU A 205 0.71 6.82 -18.03
C LEU A 205 -0.55 6.98 -18.89
N ALA A 206 -1.33 5.90 -19.04
CA ALA A 206 -2.62 5.95 -19.71
C ALA A 206 -3.67 6.75 -18.94
N GLU A 207 -3.64 6.76 -17.61
CA GLU A 207 -4.71 7.35 -16.77
C GLU A 207 -4.34 8.66 -16.09
N ARG A 208 -3.06 9.06 -16.04
CA ARG A 208 -2.60 10.26 -15.32
C ARG A 208 -3.28 11.56 -15.78
N HIS A 209 -3.72 11.60 -17.04
CA HIS A 209 -4.43 12.72 -17.63
C HIS A 209 -5.83 12.94 -17.02
N LEU A 210 -6.39 11.94 -16.34
CA LEU A 210 -7.64 12.04 -15.60
C LEU A 210 -7.49 12.88 -14.32
N ILE A 211 -6.26 13.05 -13.81
CA ILE A 211 -6.00 13.86 -12.62
C ILE A 211 -6.12 15.34 -13.00
N PRO A 212 -7.00 16.12 -12.33
CA PRO A 212 -7.16 17.53 -12.64
C PRO A 212 -5.86 18.33 -12.46
N ALA A 213 -5.70 19.39 -13.27
CA ALA A 213 -4.54 20.28 -13.17
C ALA A 213 -4.36 20.83 -11.75
N GLY A 214 -3.11 20.88 -11.27
CA GLY A 214 -2.77 21.30 -9.90
C GLY A 214 -3.01 20.25 -8.80
N ARG A 215 -3.50 19.04 -9.16
CA ARG A 215 -3.70 17.92 -8.23
C ARG A 215 -2.71 16.76 -8.40
N LEU A 216 -1.77 16.85 -9.34
CA LEU A 216 -0.65 15.90 -9.50
C LEU A 216 0.69 16.63 -9.26
N TYR A 217 1.55 16.02 -8.46
CA TYR A 217 2.95 16.43 -8.23
C TYR A 217 3.85 15.23 -8.50
N GLU A 218 4.89 15.40 -9.33
CA GLU A 218 5.86 14.36 -9.72
C GLU A 218 7.30 14.76 -9.40
#